data_AF-A0A1J3GCM6-F1
#
_entry.id   AF-A0A1J3GCM6-F1
#
_cell.length_a   1.000
_cell.length_b   1.000
_cell.length_c   1.000
_cell.angle_alpha   90.00
_cell.angle_beta   90.00
_cell.angle_gamma   90.00
#
_symmetry.space_group_name_H-M   'P 1'
#
loop_
_entity.id
_entity.type
_entity.pdbx_description
1 polymer ?
#
loop_
_entity_poly.entity_id
_entity_poly.type
_entity_poly.pdbx_seq_one_letter_code
_entity_poly.pdbx_strand_id
1 'polypeptide(L)'
;AFDVKVTTEARELADKMGVKIFCADIIYHLFDQFKVYIKNIKEEKKKETASEVVFPCVLKILPKGVIKSKDPIILGVNVIDGILKVGTPICILKKIENLTEFMNIGRIASIQINNQPLDYAKKGQEVAIKIDSNHGEQKTFGRHFGSDDELISHISRRSMDILKTSYRDEISEDEWKLVLKLQKLFKIL
;
A
#
# COMPACT_ATOMS: atom_id res chain seq x y z
N ALA A 1 35.87 1.50 10.63
CA ALA A 1 37.26 1.67 11.08
C ALA A 1 37.27 2.77 12.15
N PHE A 2 37.47 2.38 13.41
CA PHE A 2 37.56 3.32 14.54
C PHE A 2 39.03 3.57 14.85
N ASP A 3 39.44 4.84 14.82
CA ASP A 3 40.79 5.28 15.19
C ASP A 3 41.94 4.51 14.48
N VAL A 4 41.68 4.03 13.25
CA VAL A 4 42.67 3.31 12.43
C VAL A 4 42.65 3.81 10.99
N LYS A 5 43.83 3.85 10.37
CA LYS A 5 43.98 4.22 8.96
C LYS A 5 43.59 3.04 8.07
N VAL A 6 42.75 3.31 7.08
CA VAL A 6 42.42 2.36 6.00
C VAL A 6 43.37 2.61 4.85
N THR A 7 44.05 1.57 4.37
CA THR A 7 45.00 1.68 3.25
C THR A 7 44.27 2.06 1.95
N THR A 8 45.01 2.67 1.02
CA THR A 8 44.46 3.05 -0.29
C THR A 8 43.97 1.83 -1.07
N GLU A 9 44.74 0.73 -1.06
CA GLU A 9 44.37 -0.53 -1.73
C GLU A 9 43.04 -1.09 -1.18
N ALA A 10 42.83 -1.01 0.14
CA ALA A 10 41.59 -1.47 0.76
C ALA A 10 40.39 -0.60 0.38
N ARG A 11 40.57 0.72 0.23
CA ARG A 11 39.51 1.61 -0.26
C ARG A 11 39.16 1.32 -1.71
N GLU A 12 40.15 1.19 -2.57
CA GLU A 12 39.94 0.89 -3.99
C GLU A 12 39.25 -0.47 -4.20
N LEU A 13 39.64 -1.49 -3.41
CA LEU A 13 38.98 -2.79 -3.45
C LEU A 13 37.53 -2.70 -2.96
N ALA A 14 37.30 -1.97 -1.88
CA ALA A 14 35.96 -1.80 -1.32
C ALA A 14 35.02 -1.07 -2.29
N ASP A 15 35.50 -0.02 -2.96
CA ASP A 15 34.72 0.69 -3.98
C ASP A 15 34.40 -0.23 -5.18
N LYS A 16 35.36 -1.04 -5.64
CA LYS A 16 35.14 -2.04 -6.71
C LYS A 16 34.11 -3.10 -6.32
N MET A 17 34.05 -3.47 -5.03
CA MET A 17 33.12 -4.47 -4.51
C MET A 17 31.78 -3.87 -4.04
N GLY A 18 31.60 -2.55 -4.11
CA GLY A 18 30.41 -1.87 -3.61
C GLY A 18 30.29 -1.89 -2.07
N VAL A 19 31.40 -2.07 -1.36
CA VAL A 19 31.44 -2.11 0.11
C VAL A 19 31.76 -0.71 0.65
N LYS A 20 30.82 -0.10 1.38
CA LYS A 20 31.03 1.22 1.99
C LYS A 20 31.84 1.11 3.29
N ILE A 21 32.99 1.78 3.35
CA ILE A 21 33.81 1.88 4.58
C ILE A 21 33.50 3.19 5.32
N PHE A 22 33.12 3.08 6.61
CA PHE A 22 33.01 4.21 7.53
C PHE A 22 34.28 4.36 8.36
N CYS A 23 34.80 5.58 8.45
CA CYS A 23 35.97 5.92 9.26
C CYS A 23 35.62 7.09 10.18
N ALA A 24 35.87 6.94 11.47
CA ALA A 24 35.85 8.07 12.40
C ALA A 24 36.81 7.83 13.57
N ASP A 25 37.23 8.93 14.15
CA ASP A 25 38.05 9.09 15.35
C ASP A 25 37.21 9.08 16.65
N ILE A 26 35.89 9.33 16.53
CA ILE A 26 34.93 9.28 17.64
C ILE A 26 33.90 8.19 17.37
N ILE A 27 33.69 7.29 18.33
CA ILE A 27 32.84 6.11 18.15
C ILE A 27 31.37 6.46 17.82
N TYR A 28 30.84 7.57 18.37
CA TYR A 28 29.49 8.03 18.08
C TYR A 28 29.32 8.46 16.62
N HIS A 29 30.34 9.07 16.00
CA HIS A 29 30.29 9.45 14.58
C HIS A 29 30.21 8.23 13.66
N LEU A 30 30.90 7.12 14.00
CA LEU A 30 30.75 5.87 13.26
C LEU A 30 29.31 5.35 13.33
N PHE A 31 28.70 5.42 14.52
CA PHE A 31 27.34 4.96 14.71
C PHE A 31 26.32 5.81 13.96
N ASP A 32 26.49 7.14 13.97
CA ASP A 32 25.64 8.07 13.25
C ASP A 32 25.77 7.91 11.73
N GLN A 33 27.01 7.81 11.22
CA GLN A 33 27.26 7.53 9.80
C GLN A 33 26.61 6.22 9.36
N PHE A 34 26.73 5.16 10.17
CA PHE A 34 26.10 3.88 9.90
C PHE A 34 24.57 3.97 9.91
N LYS A 35 23.97 4.65 10.90
CA LYS A 35 22.53 4.86 10.99
C LYS A 35 21.99 5.62 9.77
N VAL A 36 22.65 6.70 9.37
CA VAL A 36 22.28 7.49 8.19
C VAL A 36 22.34 6.63 6.93
N TYR A 37 23.40 5.85 6.77
CA TYR A 37 23.55 4.96 5.62
C TYR A 37 22.45 3.89 5.56
N ILE A 38 22.18 3.20 6.66
CA ILE A 38 21.12 2.18 6.72
C ILE A 38 19.74 2.82 6.48
N LYS A 39 19.50 4.03 7.03
CA LYS A 39 18.26 4.77 6.78
C LYS A 39 18.09 5.09 5.29
N ASN A 40 19.13 5.60 4.63
CA ASN A 40 19.09 5.93 3.21
C ASN A 40 18.82 4.69 2.34
N ILE A 41 19.48 3.57 2.61
CA ILE A 41 19.23 2.30 1.90
C ILE A 41 17.77 1.84 2.09
N LYS A 42 17.24 1.96 3.32
CA LYS A 42 15.84 1.61 3.58
C LYS A 42 14.89 2.52 2.80
N GLU A 43 15.15 3.83 2.76
CA GLU A 43 14.33 4.79 2.01
C GLU A 43 14.38 4.55 0.49
N GLU A 44 15.55 4.21 -0.06
CA GLU A 44 15.71 3.87 -1.48
C GLU A 44 14.91 2.61 -1.84
N LYS A 45 15.09 1.51 -1.10
CA LYS A 45 14.31 0.27 -1.30
C LYS A 45 12.82 0.50 -1.14
N LYS A 46 12.43 1.40 -0.24
CA LYS A 46 11.03 1.77 -0.02
C LYS A 46 10.45 2.52 -1.23
N LYS A 47 11.23 3.42 -1.86
CA LYS A 47 10.83 4.11 -3.09
C LYS A 47 10.70 3.14 -4.27
N GLU A 48 11.64 2.22 -4.42
CA GLU A 48 11.61 1.20 -5.48
C GLU A 48 10.36 0.32 -5.41
N THR A 49 9.93 -0.02 -4.20
CA THR A 49 8.79 -0.91 -3.95
C THR A 49 7.48 -0.17 -3.71
N ALA A 50 7.46 1.17 -3.73
CA ALA A 50 6.29 1.96 -3.35
C ALA A 50 5.05 1.67 -4.22
N SER A 51 5.23 1.37 -5.51
CA SER A 51 4.15 1.06 -6.46
C SER A 51 3.54 -0.34 -6.25
N GLU A 52 4.26 -1.24 -5.60
CA GLU A 52 3.81 -2.60 -5.29
C GLU A 52 3.00 -2.67 -3.99
N VAL A 53 3.09 -1.62 -3.14
CA VAL A 53 2.49 -1.60 -1.82
C VAL A 53 1.03 -1.17 -1.89
N VAL A 54 0.16 -2.06 -1.44
CA VAL A 54 -1.27 -1.83 -1.27
C VAL A 54 -1.55 -1.70 0.23
N PHE A 55 -2.00 -0.52 0.64
CA PHE A 55 -2.46 -0.29 2.01
C PHE A 55 -3.84 -0.91 2.22
N PRO A 56 -4.12 -1.44 3.42
CA PRO A 56 -5.41 -2.06 3.69
C PRO A 56 -6.51 -1.01 3.76
N CYS A 57 -7.64 -1.26 3.10
CA CYS A 57 -8.83 -0.44 3.24
C CYS A 57 -10.13 -1.26 3.12
N VAL A 58 -11.16 -0.80 3.82
CA VAL A 58 -12.55 -1.26 3.69
C VAL A 58 -13.42 -0.04 3.43
N LEU A 59 -14.20 -0.08 2.36
CA LEU A 59 -15.06 1.01 1.92
C LEU A 59 -16.50 0.54 1.87
N LYS A 60 -17.40 1.38 2.36
CA LYS A 60 -18.84 1.21 2.22
C LYS A 60 -19.36 2.13 1.13
N ILE A 61 -20.13 1.57 0.20
CA ILE A 61 -20.74 2.34 -0.88
C ILE A 61 -21.90 3.16 -0.31
N LEU A 62 -21.94 4.45 -0.64
CA LEU A 62 -23.07 5.32 -0.29
C LEU A 62 -24.19 5.09 -1.31
N PRO A 63 -25.40 4.62 -0.92
CA PRO A 63 -26.46 4.30 -1.87
C PRO A 63 -26.87 5.49 -2.76
N LYS A 64 -26.84 6.70 -2.20
CA LYS A 64 -27.13 7.95 -2.92
C LYS A 64 -25.92 8.54 -3.64
N GLY A 65 -24.73 7.95 -3.47
CA GLY A 65 -23.46 8.42 -4.03
C GLY A 65 -23.10 7.81 -5.38
N VAL A 66 -24.02 7.11 -6.05
CA VAL A 66 -23.74 6.45 -7.33
C VAL A 66 -23.84 7.47 -8.46
N ILE A 67 -22.71 7.89 -9.03
CA ILE A 67 -22.64 8.93 -10.07
C ILE A 67 -22.55 8.30 -11.46
N LYS A 68 -21.75 7.22 -11.60
CA LYS A 68 -21.59 6.50 -12.87
C LYS A 68 -21.42 5.00 -12.61
N SER A 69 -22.30 4.20 -13.18
CA SER A 69 -22.39 2.76 -12.86
C SER A 69 -21.50 1.85 -13.72
N LYS A 70 -20.88 2.37 -14.78
CA LYS A 70 -20.06 1.59 -15.73
C LYS A 70 -18.81 2.38 -16.11
N ASP A 71 -17.72 1.64 -16.31
CA ASP A 71 -16.36 2.07 -16.69
C ASP A 71 -16.21 3.48 -17.32
N PRO A 72 -15.45 4.39 -16.67
CA PRO A 72 -15.03 4.30 -15.28
C PRO A 72 -16.23 4.36 -14.32
N ILE A 73 -16.21 3.52 -13.28
CA ILE A 73 -17.23 3.54 -12.24
C ILE A 73 -16.94 4.72 -11.30
N ILE A 74 -17.96 5.51 -10.97
CA ILE A 74 -17.83 6.65 -10.03
C ILE A 74 -18.84 6.48 -8.90
N LEU A 75 -18.32 6.35 -7.68
CA LEU A 75 -19.08 6.07 -6.47
C LEU A 75 -18.66 7.01 -5.34
N GLY A 76 -19.62 7.49 -4.56
CA GLY A 76 -19.40 8.02 -3.22
C GLY A 76 -19.24 6.84 -2.25
N VAL A 77 -18.18 6.86 -1.46
CA VAL A 77 -17.86 5.83 -0.47
C VAL A 77 -17.48 6.45 0.86
N ASN A 78 -17.74 5.71 1.93
CA ASN A 78 -17.18 6.01 3.25
C ASN A 78 -16.02 5.03 3.53
N VAL A 79 -14.87 5.55 3.93
CA VAL A 79 -13.74 4.72 4.37
C VAL A 79 -14.04 4.21 5.78
N ILE A 80 -14.46 2.95 5.88
CA ILE A 80 -14.83 2.34 7.16
C ILE A 80 -13.59 1.98 7.98
N ASP A 81 -12.53 1.54 7.31
CA ASP A 81 -11.30 1.16 7.98
C ASP A 81 -10.09 1.28 7.06
N GLY A 82 -8.92 1.56 7.66
CA GLY A 82 -7.66 1.68 6.95
C GLY A 82 -7.47 2.97 6.12
N ILE A 83 -6.64 2.88 5.08
CA ILE A 83 -6.26 4.01 4.22
C ILE A 83 -6.47 3.63 2.76
N LEU A 84 -7.34 4.38 2.08
CA LEU A 84 -7.53 4.31 0.65
C LEU A 84 -6.47 5.19 -0.05
N LYS A 85 -5.77 4.67 -1.04
CA LYS A 85 -4.84 5.44 -1.89
C LYS A 85 -5.17 5.31 -3.37
N VAL A 86 -4.86 6.34 -4.15
CA VAL A 86 -4.86 6.24 -5.62
C VAL A 86 -3.97 5.07 -6.07
N GLY A 87 -4.41 4.33 -7.08
CA GLY A 87 -3.76 3.13 -7.61
C GLY A 87 -4.13 1.81 -6.88
N THR A 88 -4.82 1.90 -5.74
CA THR A 88 -5.20 0.73 -4.92
C THR A 88 -6.13 -0.19 -5.74
N PRO A 89 -5.79 -1.48 -5.90
CA PRO A 89 -6.70 -2.45 -6.50
C PRO A 89 -7.84 -2.78 -5.52
N ILE A 90 -9.07 -2.83 -6.02
CA ILE A 90 -10.28 -3.05 -5.23
C ILE A 90 -11.01 -4.29 -5.70
N CYS A 91 -11.51 -5.07 -4.76
CA CYS A 91 -12.41 -6.19 -5.00
C CYS A 91 -13.60 -6.17 -4.04
N ILE A 92 -14.60 -6.99 -4.33
CA ILE A 92 -15.65 -7.36 -3.38
C ILE A 92 -15.52 -8.83 -3.02
N LEU A 93 -16.08 -9.19 -1.87
CA LEU A 93 -16.19 -10.57 -1.43
C LEU A 93 -17.61 -11.06 -1.62
N LYS A 94 -17.79 -12.11 -2.42
CA LYS A 94 -19.06 -12.82 -2.47
C LYS A 94 -18.92 -14.15 -1.76
N LYS A 95 -19.84 -14.39 -0.82
CA LYS A 95 -20.04 -15.70 -0.23
C LYS A 95 -21.04 -16.44 -1.10
N ILE A 96 -20.56 -17.50 -1.75
CA ILE A 96 -21.40 -18.42 -2.53
C ILE A 96 -21.29 -19.76 -1.81
N GLU A 97 -22.36 -20.15 -1.12
CA GLU A 97 -22.39 -21.33 -0.26
C GLU A 97 -21.23 -21.34 0.76
N ASN A 98 -20.33 -22.32 0.66
CA ASN A 98 -19.16 -22.50 1.51
C ASN A 98 -17.88 -21.87 0.92
N LEU A 99 -17.96 -21.21 -0.24
CA LEU A 99 -16.83 -20.58 -0.92
C LEU A 99 -16.90 -19.05 -0.80
N THR A 100 -15.76 -18.43 -0.52
CA THR A 100 -15.59 -16.98 -0.63
C THR A 100 -14.83 -16.70 -1.91
N GLU A 101 -15.49 -16.07 -2.87
CA GLU A 101 -14.88 -15.63 -4.12
C GLU A 101 -14.63 -14.13 -4.12
N PHE A 102 -13.49 -13.76 -4.71
CA PHE A 102 -13.09 -12.38 -4.90
C PHE A 102 -13.50 -11.95 -6.30
N MET A 103 -14.36 -10.95 -6.39
CA MET A 103 -14.64 -10.31 -7.67
C MET A 103 -13.82 -9.03 -7.76
N ASN A 104 -12.83 -9.03 -8.64
CA ASN A 104 -12.03 -7.84 -8.92
C ASN A 104 -12.92 -6.78 -9.59
N ILE A 105 -12.92 -5.56 -9.05
CA ILE A 105 -13.70 -4.44 -9.57
C ILE A 105 -12.83 -3.54 -10.44
N GLY A 106 -11.57 -3.32 -10.05
CA GLY A 106 -10.66 -2.44 -10.78
C GLY A 106 -9.60 -1.81 -9.88
N ARG A 107 -9.07 -0.67 -10.30
CA ARG A 107 -8.13 0.15 -9.52
C ARG A 107 -8.67 1.55 -9.30
N ILE A 108 -8.37 2.12 -8.13
CA ILE A 108 -8.70 3.53 -7.84
C ILE A 108 -7.89 4.42 -8.77
N ALA A 109 -8.56 5.13 -9.66
CA ALA A 109 -7.95 6.05 -10.59
C ALA A 109 -7.90 7.49 -10.04
N SER A 110 -8.86 7.87 -9.20
CA SER A 110 -8.83 9.16 -8.49
C SER A 110 -9.71 9.13 -7.25
N ILE A 111 -9.36 9.97 -6.26
CA ILE A 111 -10.13 10.21 -5.05
C ILE A 111 -10.41 11.71 -4.97
N GLN A 112 -11.62 12.09 -4.59
CA GLN A 112 -12.02 13.49 -4.44
C GLN A 112 -12.85 13.69 -3.18
N ILE A 113 -12.64 14.81 -2.49
CA ILE A 113 -13.51 15.31 -1.43
C ILE A 113 -13.94 16.73 -1.80
N ASN A 114 -15.23 17.03 -1.79
CA ASN A 114 -15.74 18.37 -2.13
C ASN A 114 -15.16 18.93 -3.46
N ASN A 115 -15.07 18.10 -4.50
CA ASN A 115 -14.44 18.40 -5.81
C ASN A 115 -12.93 18.71 -5.80
N GLN A 116 -12.24 18.51 -4.68
CA GLN A 116 -10.78 18.64 -4.58
C GLN A 116 -10.13 17.25 -4.68
N PRO A 117 -9.10 17.07 -5.53
CA PRO A 117 -8.38 15.81 -5.64
C PRO A 117 -7.60 15.49 -4.36
N LEU A 118 -7.56 14.21 -4.00
CA LEU A 118 -6.77 13.67 -2.91
C LEU A 118 -5.92 12.49 -3.38
N ASP A 119 -4.71 12.37 -2.83
CA ASP A 119 -3.86 11.19 -3.03
C ASP A 119 -4.31 10.00 -2.18
N TYR A 120 -4.94 10.28 -1.03
CA TYR A 120 -5.42 9.28 -0.08
C TYR A 120 -6.61 9.77 0.74
N ALA A 121 -7.38 8.81 1.28
CA ALA A 121 -8.45 9.04 2.24
C ALA A 121 -8.33 8.05 3.41
N LYS A 122 -8.60 8.50 4.64
CA LYS A 122 -8.51 7.73 5.88
C LYS A 122 -9.88 7.39 6.42
N LYS A 123 -9.91 6.43 7.35
CA LYS A 123 -11.09 6.05 8.13
C LYS A 123 -11.95 7.23 8.57
N GLY A 124 -13.26 7.12 8.35
CA GLY A 124 -14.27 8.11 8.69
C GLY A 124 -14.51 9.18 7.61
N GLN A 125 -13.68 9.23 6.56
CA GLN A 125 -13.88 10.19 5.47
C GLN A 125 -14.85 9.65 4.42
N GLU A 126 -15.74 10.52 3.95
CA GLU A 126 -16.59 10.28 2.79
C GLU A 126 -15.99 10.95 1.56
N VAL A 127 -15.74 10.16 0.51
CA VAL A 127 -15.05 10.60 -0.70
C VAL A 127 -15.71 10.05 -1.95
N ALA A 128 -15.61 10.78 -3.05
CA ALA A 128 -15.93 10.27 -4.38
C ALA A 128 -14.69 9.56 -4.95
N ILE A 129 -14.89 8.34 -5.44
CA ILE A 129 -13.83 7.54 -6.06
C ILE A 129 -14.17 7.26 -7.52
N LYS A 130 -13.15 7.29 -8.37
CA LYS A 130 -13.22 6.78 -9.74
C LYS A 130 -12.48 5.45 -9.78
N ILE A 131 -13.12 4.42 -10.30
CA ILE A 131 -12.55 3.08 -10.46
C ILE A 131 -12.46 2.77 -11.95
N ASP A 132 -11.24 2.51 -12.42
CA ASP A 132 -10.98 2.08 -13.79
C ASP A 132 -10.91 0.54 -13.81
N SER A 133 -11.58 -0.09 -14.77
CA SER A 133 -11.58 -1.55 -14.91
C SER A 133 -10.21 -2.06 -15.37
N ASN A 134 -9.75 -3.18 -14.81
CA ASN A 134 -8.56 -3.85 -15.33
C ASN A 134 -8.92 -4.55 -16.66
N HIS A 135 -8.03 -4.49 -17.66
CA HIS A 135 -8.23 -5.06 -18.99
C HIS A 135 -8.75 -6.52 -18.93
N GLY A 136 -9.99 -6.76 -19.35
CA GLY A 136 -10.58 -8.11 -19.46
C GLY A 136 -12.08 -8.16 -19.13
N GLU A 137 -12.48 -7.73 -17.93
CA GLU A 137 -13.87 -7.83 -17.47
C GLU A 137 -14.36 -6.53 -16.81
N GLN A 138 -15.17 -5.76 -17.55
CA GLN A 138 -15.84 -4.58 -17.00
C GLN A 138 -16.97 -5.01 -16.07
N LYS A 139 -16.85 -4.68 -14.78
CA LYS A 139 -17.96 -4.81 -13.82
C LYS A 139 -18.88 -3.60 -13.92
N THR A 140 -20.10 -3.75 -13.43
CA THR A 140 -21.15 -2.71 -13.53
C THR A 140 -21.92 -2.70 -12.22
N PHE A 141 -21.98 -1.52 -11.60
CA PHE A 141 -22.77 -1.30 -10.40
C PHE A 141 -24.26 -1.47 -10.70
N GLY A 142 -24.99 -2.13 -9.81
CA GLY A 142 -26.40 -2.51 -9.98
C GLY A 142 -26.62 -3.81 -10.75
N ARG A 143 -25.59 -4.39 -11.38
CA ARG A 143 -25.66 -5.71 -12.05
C ARG A 143 -24.77 -6.74 -11.38
N HIS A 144 -23.50 -6.41 -11.19
CA HIS A 144 -22.51 -7.34 -10.64
C HIS A 144 -22.34 -7.16 -9.13
N PHE A 145 -22.49 -5.93 -8.65
CA PHE A 145 -22.37 -5.54 -7.25
C PHE A 145 -23.28 -4.34 -6.97
N GLY A 146 -23.66 -4.14 -5.71
CA GLY A 146 -24.63 -3.14 -5.27
C GLY A 146 -24.17 -2.37 -4.02
N SER A 147 -25.07 -1.57 -3.45
CA SER A 147 -24.78 -0.74 -2.28
C SER A 147 -24.56 -1.52 -0.99
N ASP A 148 -25.02 -2.77 -0.95
CA ASP A 148 -24.88 -3.64 0.22
C ASP A 148 -23.52 -4.37 0.23
N ASP A 149 -22.79 -4.33 -0.88
CA ASP A 149 -21.44 -4.89 -0.98
C ASP A 149 -20.41 -3.93 -0.37
N GLU A 150 -19.40 -4.50 0.29
CA GLU A 150 -18.21 -3.78 0.75
C GLU A 150 -17.08 -3.90 -0.27
N LEU A 151 -16.47 -2.77 -0.59
CA LEU A 151 -15.26 -2.72 -1.42
C LEU A 151 -14.05 -2.83 -0.50
N ILE A 152 -13.15 -3.77 -0.79
CA ILE A 152 -11.93 -3.98 -0.01
C ILE A 152 -10.70 -3.87 -0.89
N SER A 153 -9.57 -3.45 -0.30
CA SER A 153 -8.27 -3.50 -0.97
C SER A 153 -7.88 -4.95 -1.28
N HIS A 154 -7.52 -5.21 -2.53
CA HIS A 154 -6.97 -6.51 -2.94
C HIS A 154 -5.47 -6.54 -2.67
N ILE A 155 -5.08 -7.12 -1.53
CA ILE A 155 -3.68 -7.15 -1.08
C ILE A 155 -3.01 -8.45 -1.55
N SER A 156 -1.87 -8.31 -2.23
CA SER A 156 -1.03 -9.45 -2.63
C SER A 156 -0.08 -9.89 -1.52
N ARG A 157 0.45 -11.13 -1.60
CA ARG A 157 1.50 -11.60 -0.67
C ARG A 157 2.71 -10.68 -0.66
N ARG A 158 3.15 -10.27 -1.85
CA ARG A 158 4.27 -9.33 -2.04
C ARG A 158 4.03 -8.01 -1.32
N SER A 159 2.83 -7.44 -1.43
CA SER A 159 2.46 -6.22 -0.72
C SER A 159 2.55 -6.41 0.80
N MET A 160 2.04 -7.52 1.34
CA MET A 160 2.14 -7.78 2.78
C MET A 160 3.59 -7.91 3.27
N ASP A 161 4.47 -8.53 2.51
CA ASP A 161 5.88 -8.64 2.86
C ASP A 161 6.55 -7.26 2.90
N ILE A 162 6.20 -6.37 1.96
CA ILE A 162 6.70 -4.99 1.97
C ILE A 162 6.10 -4.22 3.15
N LEU A 163 4.82 -4.40 3.47
CA LEU A 163 4.20 -3.77 4.65
C LEU A 163 4.92 -4.19 5.96
N LYS A 164 5.27 -5.47 6.09
CA LYS A 164 6.01 -6.02 7.25
C LYS A 164 7.42 -5.46 7.38
N THR A 165 8.13 -5.31 6.26
CA THR A 165 9.57 -5.03 6.25
C THR A 165 9.91 -3.54 6.15
N SER A 166 9.11 -2.78 5.39
CA SER A 166 9.41 -1.39 5.01
C SER A 166 8.42 -0.36 5.56
N TYR A 167 7.23 -0.76 6.02
CA TYR A 167 6.18 0.17 6.48
C TYR A 167 5.65 -0.14 7.88
N ARG A 168 6.18 -1.14 8.59
CA ARG A 168 5.65 -1.56 9.90
C ARG A 168 5.60 -0.45 10.94
N ASP A 169 6.60 0.43 10.92
CA ASP A 169 6.71 1.57 11.84
C ASP A 169 5.79 2.76 11.46
N GLU A 170 5.26 2.76 10.22
CA GLU A 170 4.40 3.83 9.68
C GLU A 170 2.92 3.47 9.68
N ILE A 171 2.61 2.20 9.88
CA ILE A 171 1.26 1.66 9.95
C ILE A 171 0.83 1.63 11.42
N SER A 172 -0.32 2.19 11.71
CA SER A 172 -0.92 2.13 13.04
C SER A 172 -1.31 0.69 13.43
N GLU A 173 -1.44 0.41 14.72
CA GLU A 173 -1.84 -0.91 15.20
C GLU A 173 -3.21 -1.36 14.65
N ASP A 174 -4.15 -0.44 14.44
CA ASP A 174 -5.46 -0.77 13.88
C ASP A 174 -5.40 -1.10 12.39
N GLU A 175 -4.61 -0.35 11.62
CA GLU A 175 -4.34 -0.69 10.22
C GLU A 175 -3.61 -2.04 10.12
N TRP A 176 -2.69 -2.33 11.05
CA TRP A 176 -1.98 -3.61 11.10
C TRP A 176 -2.93 -4.78 11.39
N LYS A 177 -3.86 -4.61 12.33
CA LYS A 177 -4.95 -5.59 12.56
C LYS A 177 -5.76 -5.83 11.30
N LEU A 178 -6.04 -4.79 10.52
CA LEU A 178 -6.75 -4.91 9.25
C LEU A 178 -5.93 -5.69 8.21
N VAL A 179 -4.61 -5.48 8.12
CA VAL A 179 -3.73 -6.31 7.27
C VAL A 179 -3.87 -7.78 7.64
N LEU A 180 -3.78 -8.13 8.93
CA LEU A 180 -3.90 -9.52 9.39
C LEU A 180 -5.29 -10.11 9.13
N LYS A 181 -6.36 -9.32 9.26
CA LYS A 181 -7.72 -9.72 8.92
C LYS A 181 -7.83 -10.05 7.42
N LEU A 182 -7.32 -9.17 6.57
CA LEU A 182 -7.31 -9.36 5.12
C LEU A 182 -6.42 -10.55 4.71
N GLN A 183 -5.26 -10.73 5.35
CA GLN A 183 -4.38 -11.88 5.13
C GLN A 183 -5.12 -13.21 5.30
N LYS A 184 -5.83 -13.36 6.44
CA LYS A 184 -6.64 -14.56 6.72
C LYS A 184 -7.74 -14.73 5.70
N LEU A 185 -8.38 -13.63 5.33
CA LEU A 185 -9.50 -13.62 4.41
C LEU A 185 -9.10 -14.05 2.99
N PHE A 186 -7.96 -13.56 2.49
CA PHE A 186 -7.39 -13.96 1.20
C PHE A 186 -6.68 -15.32 1.24
N LYS A 187 -6.65 -16.02 2.39
CA LYS A 187 -5.91 -17.27 2.61
C LYS A 187 -4.44 -17.19 2.19
N ILE A 188 -3.84 -16.01 2.34
CA ILE A 188 -2.44 -15.80 1.99
C ILE A 188 -1.61 -16.20 3.21
N LEU A 189 -0.97 -17.37 3.14
CA LEU A 189 -0.11 -17.89 4.19
C LEU A 189 1.15 -17.04 4.37
#